data_AF-X0WBY3-F1
#
_entry.id   AF-X0WBY3-F1
#
_cell.length_a   1.000
_cell.length_b   1.000
_cell.length_c   1.000
_cell.angle_alpha   90.00
_cell.angle_beta   90.00
_cell.angle_gamma   90.00
#
_symmetry.space_group_name_H-M   'P 1'
#
loop_
_entity.id
_entity.type
_entity.pdbx_description
1 polymer ?
#
loop_
_entity_poly.entity_id
_entity_poly.type
_entity_poly.pdbx_seq_one_letter_code
_entity_poly.pdbx_strand_id
1 'polypeptide(L)'
;MKPKGITRRDFLRDSTSAALAGAFYLSLPGKLSARSGEKTRVVLIREQDVLNELNKPDDAVLARMLDDAVTTLLGEEKPLEAWKRLIKPDDIVGIKSNVWSYLPVPPGLEQAIRNRVIDAGVAKKNISIRDRGL
;
A
#
# COMPACT_ATOMS: atom_id res chain seq x y z
N MET A 1 27.33 15.83 53.02
CA MET A 1 26.61 14.65 53.55
C MET A 1 27.11 13.42 52.78
N LYS A 2 27.66 12.40 53.45
CA LYS A 2 28.16 11.17 52.77
C LYS A 2 26.95 10.35 52.28
N PRO A 3 26.94 9.82 51.04
CA PRO A 3 25.85 8.96 50.59
C PRO A 3 25.82 7.70 51.46
N LYS A 4 24.64 7.32 51.95
CA LYS A 4 24.45 6.02 52.62
C LYS A 4 24.76 4.93 51.61
N GLY A 5 25.73 4.07 51.92
CA GLY A 5 26.07 2.92 51.08
C GLY A 5 24.92 1.91 51.07
N ILE A 6 24.62 1.34 49.91
CA ILE A 6 23.62 0.29 49.74
C ILE A 6 24.07 -0.93 50.55
N THR A 7 23.24 -1.38 51.49
CA THR A 7 23.53 -2.59 52.26
C THR A 7 23.12 -3.85 51.49
N ARG A 8 23.66 -5.02 51.86
CA ARG A 8 23.28 -6.31 51.24
C ARG A 8 21.76 -6.56 51.27
N ARG A 9 21.09 -6.09 52.34
CA ARG A 9 19.64 -6.21 52.51
C ARG A 9 18.89 -5.30 51.54
N ASP A 10 19.37 -4.07 51.37
CA ASP A 10 18.79 -3.12 50.41
C ASP A 10 18.94 -3.66 48.99
N PHE A 11 20.12 -4.20 48.65
CA PHE A 11 20.34 -4.85 47.35
C PHE A 11 19.40 -6.03 47.11
N LEU A 12 19.23 -6.93 48.08
CA LEU A 12 18.31 -8.07 47.95
C LEU A 12 16.85 -7.62 47.79
N ARG A 13 16.43 -6.59 48.53
CA ARG A 13 15.07 -6.05 48.47
C ARG A 13 14.80 -5.34 47.14
N ASP A 14 15.74 -4.54 46.68
CA ASP A 14 15.58 -3.74 45.46
C ASP A 14 15.66 -4.63 44.22
N SER A 15 16.56 -5.62 44.21
CA SER A 15 16.66 -6.60 43.11
C SER A 15 15.44 -7.51 43.01
N THR A 16 14.89 -7.99 44.13
CA THR A 16 13.62 -8.75 44.10
C THR A 16 12.45 -7.88 43.66
N SER A 17 12.37 -6.64 44.13
CA SER A 17 11.30 -5.71 43.73
C SER A 17 11.38 -5.37 42.23
N ALA A 18 12.58 -5.14 41.72
CA ALA A 18 12.82 -4.90 40.29
C ALA A 18 12.52 -6.14 39.44
N ALA A 19 12.90 -7.34 39.88
CA ALA A 19 12.60 -8.59 39.18
C ALA A 19 11.10 -8.87 39.11
N LEU A 20 10.38 -8.66 40.21
CA LEU A 20 8.92 -8.80 40.25
C LEU A 20 8.22 -7.77 39.38
N ALA A 21 8.63 -6.49 39.44
CA ALA A 21 8.09 -5.44 38.59
C ALA A 21 8.35 -5.72 37.10
N GLY A 22 9.55 -6.19 36.75
CA GLY A 22 9.91 -6.58 35.39
C GLY A 22 9.08 -7.77 34.91
N ALA A 23 8.92 -8.81 35.74
CA ALA A 23 8.11 -9.97 35.42
C ALA A 23 6.62 -9.60 35.23
N PHE A 24 6.08 -8.73 36.09
CA PHE A 24 4.71 -8.22 35.96
C PHE A 24 4.53 -7.36 34.70
N TYR A 25 5.51 -6.51 34.40
CA TYR A 25 5.49 -5.66 33.21
C TYR A 25 5.55 -6.48 31.91
N LEU A 26 6.34 -7.57 31.90
CA LEU A 26 6.46 -8.49 30.77
C LEU A 26 5.26 -9.43 30.64
N SER A 27 4.56 -9.75 31.74
CA SER A 27 3.36 -10.58 31.73
C SER A 27 2.06 -9.81 31.45
N LEU A 28 2.11 -8.48 31.40
CA LEU A 28 0.96 -7.68 30.96
C LEU A 28 0.65 -7.96 29.48
N PRO A 29 -0.58 -8.40 29.14
CA PRO A 29 -0.97 -8.67 27.77
C PRO A 29 -0.97 -7.36 26.97
N GLY A 30 0.06 -7.17 26.13
CA GLY A 30 0.11 -6.07 25.17
C GLY A 30 1.46 -5.37 24.97
N LYS A 31 2.47 -5.56 25.84
CA LYS A 31 3.75 -4.82 25.72
C LYS A 31 4.95 -5.59 25.18
N LEU A 32 4.87 -6.92 25.13
CA LEU A 32 5.69 -7.74 24.23
C LEU A 32 4.92 -8.00 22.94
N SER A 33 4.38 -6.95 22.32
CA SER A 33 3.99 -7.08 20.92
C SER A 33 5.28 -7.28 20.14
N ALA A 34 5.62 -8.54 19.86
CA ALA A 34 6.31 -8.87 18.62
C ALA A 34 5.62 -8.02 17.56
N ARG A 35 6.37 -7.10 16.95
CA ARG A 35 5.88 -6.14 15.96
C ARG A 35 4.99 -6.94 15.02
N SER A 36 3.66 -6.84 15.20
CA SER A 36 2.69 -7.56 14.37
C SER A 36 3.11 -7.20 12.97
N GLY A 37 3.63 -8.16 12.20
CA GLY A 37 4.10 -7.89 10.85
C GLY A 37 3.02 -7.08 10.13
N GLU A 38 3.42 -6.06 9.39
CA GLU A 38 2.46 -5.27 8.62
C GLU A 38 1.58 -6.24 7.83
N LYS A 39 0.27 -6.16 8.05
CA LYS A 39 -0.67 -7.06 7.38
C LYS A 39 -0.64 -6.73 5.90
N THR A 40 -0.42 -7.74 5.06
CA THR A 40 -0.59 -7.57 3.61
C THR A 40 -2.04 -7.25 3.30
N ARG A 41 -2.27 -6.27 2.43
CA ARG A 41 -3.60 -5.88 1.96
C ARG A 41 -3.79 -6.32 0.51
N VAL A 42 -4.91 -7.01 0.25
CA VAL A 42 -5.32 -7.43 -1.09
C VAL A 42 -6.71 -6.87 -1.37
N VAL A 43 -6.90 -6.29 -2.56
CA VAL A 43 -8.18 -5.75 -3.02
C VAL A 43 -8.60 -6.51 -4.27
N LEU A 44 -9.85 -6.97 -4.31
CA LEU A 44 -10.43 -7.68 -5.45
C LEU A 44 -11.69 -6.92 -5.90
N ILE A 45 -11.62 -6.32 -7.08
CA ILE A 45 -12.74 -5.66 -7.74
C ILE A 45 -13.32 -6.60 -8.80
N ARG A 46 -14.64 -6.72 -8.84
CA ARG A 46 -15.37 -7.55 -9.81
C ARG A 46 -16.56 -6.77 -10.33
N GLU A 47 -16.71 -6.76 -11.65
CA GLU A 47 -17.86 -6.19 -12.34
C GLU A 47 -18.40 -7.24 -13.30
N GLN A 48 -19.70 -7.50 -13.21
CA GLN A 48 -20.34 -8.52 -14.04
C GLN A 48 -20.38 -8.10 -15.51
N ASP A 49 -20.53 -6.80 -15.75
CA ASP A 49 -20.72 -6.23 -17.09
C ASP A 49 -19.42 -5.71 -17.70
N VAL A 50 -18.25 -6.14 -17.19
CA VAL A 50 -16.93 -5.73 -17.73
C VAL A 50 -16.69 -6.23 -19.14
N LEU A 51 -17.35 -7.32 -19.54
CA LEU A 51 -17.34 -7.84 -20.90
C LEU A 51 -18.69 -7.55 -21.55
N ASN A 52 -18.68 -6.96 -22.74
CA ASN A 52 -19.89 -6.75 -23.53
C ASN A 52 -20.38 -8.04 -24.19
N GLU A 53 -21.50 -7.95 -24.91
CA GLU A 53 -22.14 -9.08 -25.61
C GLU A 53 -21.21 -9.83 -26.58
N LEU A 54 -20.12 -9.18 -27.05
CA LEU A 54 -19.12 -9.77 -27.93
C LEU A 54 -17.88 -10.30 -27.18
N ASN A 55 -17.97 -10.45 -25.86
CA ASN A 55 -16.85 -10.79 -24.96
C ASN A 55 -15.66 -9.84 -25.07
N LYS A 56 -15.89 -8.58 -25.48
CA LYS A 56 -14.86 -7.56 -25.49
C LYS A 56 -14.95 -6.73 -24.21
N PRO A 57 -13.81 -6.34 -23.61
CA PRO A 57 -13.83 -5.45 -22.46
C PRO A 57 -14.51 -4.12 -22.78
N ASP A 58 -15.33 -3.64 -21.86
CA ASP A 58 -15.89 -2.29 -21.90
C ASP A 58 -14.91 -1.30 -21.23
N ASP A 59 -14.44 -0.33 -22.00
CA ASP A 59 -13.41 0.61 -21.56
C ASP A 59 -13.88 1.51 -20.40
N ALA A 60 -15.17 1.86 -20.35
CA ALA A 60 -15.72 2.70 -19.29
C ALA A 60 -15.84 1.91 -17.98
N VAL A 61 -16.28 0.65 -18.05
CA VAL A 61 -16.31 -0.25 -16.89
C VAL A 61 -14.89 -0.53 -16.40
N LEU A 62 -13.94 -0.81 -17.30
CA LEU A 62 -12.53 -1.02 -16.93
C LEU A 62 -11.92 0.20 -16.21
N ALA A 63 -12.17 1.40 -16.72
CA ALA A 63 -11.69 2.63 -16.10
C ALA A 63 -12.26 2.82 -14.68
N ARG A 64 -13.56 2.54 -14.49
CA ARG A 64 -14.20 2.57 -13.17
C ARG A 64 -13.60 1.53 -12.23
N MET A 65 -13.43 0.29 -12.69
CA MET A 65 -12.82 -0.79 -11.90
C MET A 65 -11.41 -0.44 -11.44
N LEU A 66 -10.62 0.20 -12.30
CA LEU A 66 -9.27 0.65 -11.97
C LEU A 66 -9.30 1.74 -10.88
N ASP A 67 -10.19 2.72 -11.02
CA ASP A 67 -10.36 3.77 -10.02
C ASP A 67 -10.82 3.20 -8.67
N ASP A 68 -11.80 2.30 -8.66
CA ASP A 68 -12.29 1.62 -7.46
C ASP A 68 -11.18 0.80 -6.80
N ALA A 69 -10.33 0.14 -7.60
CA ALA A 69 -9.19 -0.63 -7.09
C ALA A 69 -8.16 0.28 -6.40
N VAL A 70 -7.77 1.39 -7.03
CA VAL A 70 -6.73 2.31 -6.50
C VAL A 70 -7.24 3.09 -5.30
N THR A 71 -8.48 3.60 -5.35
CA THR A 71 -9.13 4.29 -4.20
C THR A 71 -9.27 3.36 -3.02
N THR A 72 -9.79 2.14 -3.23
CA THR A 72 -9.89 1.13 -2.19
C THR A 72 -8.51 0.83 -1.63
N LEU A 73 -7.51 0.51 -2.47
CA LEU A 73 -6.15 0.15 -2.04
C LEU A 73 -5.47 1.24 -1.20
N LEU A 74 -5.72 2.52 -1.47
CA LEU A 74 -5.09 3.64 -0.78
C LEU A 74 -5.94 4.25 0.33
N GLY A 75 -7.21 3.86 0.43
CA GLY A 75 -8.16 4.38 1.42
C GLY A 75 -8.58 5.82 1.12
N GLU A 76 -8.73 6.16 -0.16
CA GLU A 76 -9.17 7.46 -0.63
C GLU A 76 -10.58 7.38 -1.22
N GLU A 77 -11.35 8.47 -1.16
CA GLU A 77 -12.70 8.51 -1.75
C GLU A 77 -12.68 8.96 -3.22
N LYS A 78 -11.71 9.79 -3.60
CA LYS A 78 -11.63 10.38 -4.94
C LYS A 78 -10.50 9.74 -5.72
N PRO A 79 -10.75 9.23 -6.94
CA PRO A 79 -9.71 8.57 -7.73
C PRO A 79 -8.46 9.43 -7.93
N LEU A 80 -8.63 10.70 -8.32
CA LEU A 80 -7.49 11.58 -8.56
C LEU A 80 -6.60 11.78 -7.31
N GLU A 81 -7.19 11.86 -6.12
CA GLU A 81 -6.43 12.01 -4.88
C GLU A 81 -5.66 10.72 -4.55
N ALA A 82 -6.25 9.56 -4.84
CA ALA A 82 -5.56 8.28 -4.76
C ALA A 82 -4.36 8.21 -5.71
N TRP A 83 -4.53 8.59 -6.97
CA TRP A 83 -3.46 8.61 -7.96
C TRP A 83 -2.32 9.58 -7.62
N LYS A 84 -2.62 10.76 -7.07
CA LYS A 84 -1.62 11.72 -6.59
C LYS A 84 -0.78 11.23 -5.42
N ARG A 85 -1.22 10.18 -4.69
CA ARG A 85 -0.39 9.53 -3.66
C ARG A 85 0.68 8.62 -4.26
N LEU A 86 0.49 8.16 -5.49
CA LEU A 86 1.42 7.28 -6.21
C LEU A 86 2.32 8.06 -7.17
N ILE A 87 1.79 9.10 -7.80
CA ILE A 87 2.41 9.81 -8.91
C ILE A 87 2.53 11.31 -8.58
N LYS A 88 3.70 11.88 -8.85
CA LYS A 88 3.97 13.32 -8.72
C LYS A 88 4.06 13.98 -10.11
N PRO A 89 3.74 15.28 -10.24
CA PRO A 89 3.75 15.96 -11.54
C PRO A 89 5.10 15.95 -12.28
N ASP A 90 6.20 15.87 -11.55
CA ASP A 90 7.57 15.88 -12.07
C ASP A 90 8.12 14.49 -12.44
N ASP A 91 7.34 13.43 -12.22
CA ASP A 91 7.77 12.06 -12.52
C ASP A 91 7.94 11.80 -14.04
N ILE A 92 8.77 10.80 -14.34
CA ILE A 92 8.83 10.13 -15.65
C ILE A 92 8.25 8.72 -15.47
N VAL A 93 7.14 8.44 -16.13
CA VAL A 93 6.31 7.26 -15.86
C VAL A 93 6.35 6.28 -17.03
N GLY A 94 6.88 5.09 -16.77
CA GLY A 94 6.78 3.94 -17.67
C GLY A 94 5.61 3.04 -17.28
N ILE A 95 4.65 2.87 -18.19
CA ILE A 95 3.52 1.95 -18.03
C ILE A 95 3.89 0.64 -18.72
N LYS A 96 4.11 -0.41 -17.91
CA LYS A 96 4.37 -1.75 -18.42
C LYS A 96 3.08 -2.39 -18.91
N SER A 97 3.03 -2.68 -20.19
CA SER A 97 1.93 -3.45 -20.81
C SER A 97 2.34 -4.89 -21.11
N ASN A 98 1.44 -5.69 -21.69
CA ASN A 98 1.69 -7.03 -22.23
C ASN A 98 1.11 -7.11 -23.67
N VAL A 99 1.96 -7.40 -24.67
CA VAL A 99 1.52 -7.56 -26.07
C VAL A 99 1.37 -9.03 -26.49
N TRP A 100 1.39 -9.95 -25.53
CA TRP A 100 1.18 -11.37 -25.84
C TRP A 100 -0.20 -11.60 -26.48
N SER A 101 -0.24 -12.25 -27.64
CA SER A 101 -1.45 -12.37 -28.47
C SER A 101 -2.62 -13.10 -27.80
N TYR A 102 -2.34 -13.94 -26.80
CA TYR A 102 -3.38 -14.72 -26.11
C TYR A 102 -3.99 -14.00 -24.91
N LEU A 103 -3.22 -13.12 -24.26
CA LEU A 103 -3.66 -12.34 -23.10
C LEU A 103 -3.07 -10.92 -23.16
N PRO A 104 -3.40 -10.13 -24.21
CA PRO A 104 -2.93 -8.76 -24.29
C PRO A 104 -3.63 -7.91 -23.23
N VAL A 105 -2.94 -6.89 -22.71
CA VAL A 105 -3.64 -5.86 -21.91
C VAL A 105 -4.62 -5.13 -22.84
N PRO A 106 -5.89 -4.96 -22.45
CA PRO A 106 -6.84 -4.20 -23.26
C PRO A 106 -6.36 -2.76 -23.48
N PRO A 107 -6.38 -2.23 -24.72
CA PRO A 107 -5.95 -0.85 -24.98
C PRO A 107 -6.67 0.20 -24.13
N GLY A 108 -7.96 -0.02 -23.84
CA GLY A 108 -8.73 0.85 -22.94
C GLY A 108 -8.15 0.93 -21.53
N LEU A 109 -7.61 -0.17 -21.00
CA LEU A 109 -6.95 -0.18 -19.70
C LEU A 109 -5.62 0.57 -19.73
N GLU A 110 -4.83 0.41 -20.80
CA GLU A 110 -3.60 1.19 -20.98
C GLU A 110 -3.88 2.70 -21.00
N GLN A 111 -4.92 3.11 -21.73
CA GLN A 111 -5.32 4.53 -21.80
C GLN A 111 -5.91 5.02 -20.47
N ALA A 112 -6.67 4.20 -19.76
CA ALA A 112 -7.20 4.57 -18.44
C ALA A 112 -6.06 4.89 -17.45
N ILE A 113 -5.03 4.04 -17.40
CA ILE A 113 -3.83 4.29 -16.57
C ILE A 113 -3.13 5.57 -17.04
N ARG A 114 -2.89 5.70 -18.36
CA ARG A 114 -2.21 6.87 -18.93
C ARG A 114 -2.94 8.17 -18.58
N ASN A 115 -4.26 8.18 -18.72
CA ASN A 115 -5.08 9.36 -18.44
C ASN A 115 -4.98 9.75 -16.97
N ARG A 116 -5.03 8.79 -16.03
CA ARG A 116 -4.88 9.09 -14.60
C ARG A 116 -3.49 9.63 -14.23
N VAL A 117 -2.44 9.13 -14.88
CA VAL A 117 -1.08 9.67 -14.74
C VAL A 117 -1.00 11.12 -15.25
N ILE A 118 -1.68 11.43 -16.36
CA ILE A 118 -1.79 12.81 -16.87
C ILE A 118 -2.61 13.68 -15.91
N ASP A 119 -3.75 13.20 -15.42
CA ASP A 119 -4.62 13.91 -14.48
C ASP A 119 -3.88 14.24 -13.17
N ALA A 120 -2.96 13.37 -12.74
CA ALA A 120 -2.07 13.60 -11.59
C ALA A 120 -0.99 14.68 -11.84
N GLY A 121 -0.86 15.16 -13.09
CA GLY A 121 -0.02 16.32 -13.45
C GLY A 121 1.21 16.00 -14.30
N VAL A 122 1.44 14.73 -14.65
CA VAL A 122 2.62 14.35 -15.45
C VAL A 122 2.46 14.80 -16.90
N ALA A 123 3.48 15.46 -17.43
CA ALA A 123 3.48 15.89 -18.83
C ALA A 123 3.46 14.68 -19.79
N LYS A 124 2.64 14.72 -20.84
CA LYS A 124 2.49 13.61 -21.81
C LYS A 124 3.82 13.08 -22.39
N LYS A 125 4.81 13.96 -22.57
CA LYS A 125 6.16 13.61 -23.07
C LYS A 125 6.98 12.76 -22.09
N ASN A 126 6.62 12.76 -20.81
CA ASN A 126 7.26 12.00 -19.74
C ASN A 126 6.57 10.64 -19.49
N ILE A 127 5.59 10.25 -20.33
CA ILE A 127 4.82 9.02 -20.16
C ILE A 127 5.07 8.10 -21.36
N SER A 128 5.47 6.87 -21.09
CA SER A 128 5.69 5.83 -22.12
C SER A 128 4.90 4.57 -21.78
N ILE A 129 4.32 3.91 -22.78
CA ILE A 129 3.66 2.60 -22.63
C ILE A 129 4.42 1.60 -23.50
N ARG A 130 5.02 0.58 -22.88
CA ARG A 130 5.74 -0.48 -23.60
C ARG A 130 5.64 -1.82 -22.89
N ASP A 131 5.72 -2.89 -23.69
CA ASP A 131 5.85 -4.26 -23.19
C ASP A 131 7.32 -4.72 -23.18
N ARG A 132 8.02 -4.54 -24.31
CA ARG A 132 9.39 -5.01 -24.52
C ARG A 132 10.38 -3.85 -24.30
N GLY A 133 10.78 -3.65 -23.05
CA GLY A 133 11.70 -2.60 -22.62
C GLY A 133 10.98 -1.28 -22.32
N LEU A 134 11.26 -0.72 -21.14
CA LEU A 134 10.77 0.58 -20.69
C LEU A 134 11.93 1.55 -20.54
#